data_AF-A0A182NEH1-F1
#
_entry.id   AF-A0A182NEH1-F1
#
_cell.length_a   1.000
_cell.length_b   1.000
_cell.length_c   1.000
_cell.angle_alpha   90.00
_cell.angle_beta   90.00
_cell.angle_gamma   90.00
#
_symmetry.space_group_name_H-M   'P 1'
#
loop_
_entity.id
_entity.type
_entity.pdbx_description
1 polymer ?
#
loop_
_entity_poly.entity_id
_entity_poly.type
_entity_poly.pdbx_seq_one_letter_code
_entity_poly.pdbx_strand_id
1 'polypeptide(L)'
;MNNNINGTVDGQNVVEYSSLDPSVKELIEAAIKVRNNAYCPYSNFPVGAALRTATGEIVTGCNVENGTFGPTVCAERTAVCTAISEGHREVSAQRIQPKGIPIVDAIPFYVSISRSQFTAVAVAAYQESQFTAPCGTCRQTLSEFSAKDIPIYLVKPSPVRVMITSLFKLLPHAFSPTFLNSK
;
A
#
# COMPACT_ATOMS: atom_id res chain seq x y z
N MET A 1 -23.65 -12.53 -8.89
CA MET A 1 -23.59 -11.52 -7.80
C MET A 1 -22.46 -10.55 -8.09
N ASN A 2 -22.82 -9.33 -8.44
CA ASN A 2 -22.03 -8.37 -9.21
C ASN A 2 -20.73 -7.95 -8.52
N ASN A 3 -19.66 -7.88 -9.32
CA ASN A 3 -18.32 -7.45 -8.91
C ASN A 3 -18.26 -5.92 -8.83
N ASN A 4 -19.12 -5.32 -8.00
CA ASN A 4 -19.19 -3.87 -7.87
C ASN A 4 -18.02 -3.38 -7.01
N ILE A 5 -17.24 -2.45 -7.58
CA ILE A 5 -16.33 -1.57 -6.85
C ILE A 5 -17.00 -0.19 -6.80
N ASN A 6 -17.36 0.33 -5.62
CA ASN A 6 -17.95 1.67 -5.50
C ASN A 6 -19.12 1.95 -6.49
N GLY A 7 -19.97 0.96 -6.80
CA GLY A 7 -21.07 1.12 -7.76
C GLY A 7 -20.69 1.05 -9.26
N THR A 8 -19.43 0.75 -9.60
CA THR A 8 -18.99 0.45 -10.96
C THR A 8 -18.77 -1.06 -11.13
N VAL A 9 -19.35 -1.66 -12.18
CA VAL A 9 -19.11 -3.05 -12.57
C VAL A 9 -17.79 -3.08 -13.31
N ASP A 10 -16.67 -3.27 -12.61
CA ASP A 10 -15.40 -3.43 -13.30
C ASP A 10 -15.33 -4.87 -13.81
N GLY A 11 -15.53 -5.02 -15.12
CA GLY A 11 -15.67 -6.31 -15.80
C GLY A 11 -14.38 -7.12 -15.89
N GLN A 12 -13.31 -6.83 -15.14
CA GLN A 12 -12.02 -7.52 -15.28
C GLN A 12 -11.29 -7.74 -13.94
N ASN A 13 -10.70 -8.93 -13.83
CA ASN A 13 -9.74 -9.42 -12.81
C ASN A 13 -10.28 -9.84 -11.42
N VAL A 14 -11.49 -10.39 -11.32
CA VAL A 14 -11.89 -11.17 -10.14
C VAL A 14 -11.59 -12.64 -10.39
N VAL A 15 -10.81 -13.26 -9.50
CA VAL A 15 -10.43 -14.68 -9.57
C VAL A 15 -10.86 -15.42 -8.31
N GLU A 16 -10.96 -16.74 -8.42
CA GLU A 16 -11.18 -17.62 -7.27
C GLU A 16 -9.93 -17.66 -6.40
N TYR A 17 -10.08 -17.58 -5.08
CA TYR A 17 -8.94 -17.64 -4.15
C TYR A 17 -8.17 -18.95 -4.29
N SER A 18 -8.87 -20.05 -4.56
CA SER A 18 -8.28 -21.38 -4.74
C SER A 18 -7.26 -21.44 -5.89
N SER A 19 -7.43 -20.62 -6.94
CA SER A 19 -6.53 -20.60 -8.09
C SER A 19 -5.29 -19.71 -7.91
N LEU A 20 -5.18 -18.98 -6.80
CA LEU A 20 -4.02 -18.11 -6.54
C LEU A 20 -2.78 -18.90 -6.13
N ASP A 21 -1.61 -18.34 -6.47
CA ASP A 21 -0.32 -18.86 -6.02
C ASP A 21 -0.22 -18.87 -4.48
N PRO A 22 0.49 -19.85 -3.88
CA PRO A 22 0.67 -19.93 -2.43
C PRO A 22 1.24 -18.66 -1.79
N SER A 23 2.17 -17.97 -2.47
CA SER A 23 2.77 -16.72 -1.98
C SER A 23 1.79 -15.55 -1.92
N VAL A 24 0.78 -15.54 -2.81
CA VAL A 24 -0.30 -14.54 -2.80
C VAL A 24 -1.31 -14.87 -1.71
N LYS A 25 -1.65 -16.15 -1.54
CA LYS A 25 -2.51 -16.64 -0.46
C LYS A 25 -1.96 -16.26 0.91
N GLU A 26 -0.68 -16.49 1.15
CA GLU A 26 0.02 -16.09 2.37
C GLU A 26 -0.12 -14.57 2.66
N LEU A 27 0.05 -13.73 1.64
CA LEU A 27 -0.09 -12.27 1.76
C LEU A 27 -1.53 -11.86 2.11
N ILE A 28 -2.52 -12.51 1.49
CA ILE A 28 -3.95 -12.28 1.76
C ILE A 28 -4.32 -12.72 3.18
N GLU A 29 -3.87 -13.89 3.61
CA GLU A 29 -4.11 -14.41 4.95
C GLU A 29 -3.52 -13.48 6.03
N ALA A 30 -2.33 -12.93 5.80
CA ALA A 30 -1.74 -11.93 6.67
C ALA A 30 -2.61 -10.66 6.78
N ALA A 31 -3.14 -10.15 5.66
CA ALA A 31 -4.03 -8.99 5.65
C ALA A 31 -5.36 -9.26 6.37
N ILE A 32 -5.94 -10.45 6.19
CA ILE A 32 -7.17 -10.87 6.91
C ILE A 32 -6.90 -10.98 8.40
N LYS A 33 -5.76 -11.56 8.80
CA LYS A 33 -5.41 -11.76 10.21
C LYS A 33 -5.22 -10.44 10.93
N VAL A 34 -4.42 -9.51 10.38
CA VAL A 34 -4.12 -8.23 11.03
C VAL A 34 -5.35 -7.32 11.12
N ARG A 35 -6.33 -7.47 10.23
CA ARG A 35 -7.60 -6.73 10.26
C ARG A 35 -8.28 -6.82 11.63
N ASN A 36 -8.16 -7.96 12.32
CA ASN A 36 -8.78 -8.17 13.63
C ASN A 36 -8.19 -7.27 14.74
N ASN A 37 -7.06 -6.61 14.48
CA ASN A 37 -6.42 -5.67 15.41
C ASN A 37 -6.84 -4.21 15.16
N ALA A 38 -7.69 -3.95 14.17
CA ALA A 38 -8.12 -2.60 13.82
C ALA A 38 -8.77 -1.88 15.01
N TYR A 39 -8.31 -0.66 15.27
CA TYR A 39 -8.98 0.25 16.20
C TYR A 39 -9.92 1.15 15.39
N CYS A 40 -11.18 0.77 15.30
CA CYS A 40 -12.17 1.50 14.50
C CYS A 40 -13.55 1.64 15.20
N PRO A 41 -13.61 2.18 16.43
CA PRO A 41 -14.88 2.26 17.16
C PRO A 41 -15.85 3.29 16.57
N TYR A 42 -15.38 4.21 15.71
CA TYR A 42 -16.21 5.28 15.17
C TYR A 42 -16.91 4.83 13.87
N SER A 43 -16.18 4.22 12.94
CA SER A 43 -16.78 3.69 11.71
C SER A 43 -17.32 2.27 11.83
N ASN A 44 -16.79 1.48 12.78
CA ASN A 44 -16.99 0.03 12.84
C ASN A 44 -16.59 -0.69 11.53
N PHE A 45 -15.58 -0.14 10.83
CA PHE A 45 -15.10 -0.64 9.54
C PHE A 45 -13.64 -1.12 9.62
N PRO A 46 -13.39 -2.37 10.04
CA PRO A 46 -12.04 -2.87 10.21
C PRO A 46 -11.42 -3.24 8.86
N VAL A 47 -10.19 -2.77 8.66
CA VAL A 47 -9.36 -2.98 7.46
C VAL A 47 -7.98 -3.45 7.90
N GLY A 48 -7.48 -4.50 7.23
CA GLY A 48 -6.12 -4.97 7.33
C GLY A 48 -5.40 -4.87 5.99
N ALA A 49 -4.10 -4.65 6.03
CA ALA A 49 -3.24 -4.62 4.87
C ALA A 49 -1.95 -5.39 5.14
N ALA A 50 -1.42 -6.00 4.08
CA ALA A 50 -0.13 -6.68 4.11
C ALA A 50 0.68 -6.28 2.88
N LEU A 51 1.94 -5.93 3.09
CA LEU A 51 2.91 -5.57 2.06
C LEU A 51 3.92 -6.70 1.93
N ARG A 52 4.27 -7.08 0.70
CA ARG A 52 5.44 -7.90 0.45
C ARG A 52 6.62 -7.00 0.12
N THR A 53 7.71 -7.12 0.87
CA THR A 53 8.95 -6.38 0.64
C THR A 53 9.71 -6.92 -0.57
N ALA A 54 10.74 -6.21 -1.03
CA ALA A 54 11.67 -6.71 -2.05
C ALA A 54 12.44 -7.97 -1.63
N THR A 55 12.68 -8.13 -0.32
CA THR A 55 13.31 -9.33 0.28
C THR A 55 12.34 -10.51 0.43
N GLY A 56 11.06 -10.30 0.15
CA GLY A 56 10.01 -11.32 0.26
C GLY A 56 9.34 -11.39 1.63
N GLU A 57 9.76 -10.58 2.61
CA GLU A 57 9.13 -10.49 3.94
C GLU A 57 7.73 -9.86 3.84
N ILE A 58 6.87 -10.19 4.82
CA ILE A 58 5.52 -9.63 4.91
C ILE A 58 5.45 -8.68 6.10
N VAL A 59 5.05 -7.43 5.83
CA VAL A 59 4.77 -6.43 6.87
C VAL A 59 3.29 -6.07 6.84
N THR A 60 2.66 -6.04 8.00
CA THR A 60 1.20 -5.87 8.13
C THR A 60 0.81 -4.59 8.86
N GLY A 61 -0.39 -4.10 8.60
CA GLY A 61 -0.98 -2.97 9.30
C GLY A 61 -2.51 -3.04 9.31
N CYS A 62 -3.12 -2.32 10.25
CA CYS A 62 -4.57 -2.15 10.34
C CYS A 62 -4.93 -0.67 10.48
N ASN A 63 -6.19 -0.32 10.22
CA ASN A 63 -6.64 1.05 10.43
C ASN A 63 -6.74 1.39 11.93
N VAL A 64 -6.34 2.62 12.25
CA VAL A 64 -6.38 3.19 13.59
C VAL A 64 -7.08 4.54 13.51
N GLU A 65 -8.28 4.59 14.04
CA GLU A 65 -9.10 5.79 14.09
C GLU A 65 -8.77 6.68 15.29
N ASN A 66 -9.32 7.89 15.27
CA ASN A 66 -9.15 8.87 16.33
C ASN A 66 -10.44 9.68 16.50
N GLY A 67 -10.72 10.16 17.72
CA GLY A 67 -11.92 10.97 18.01
C GLY A 67 -11.97 12.28 17.23
N THR A 68 -10.80 12.79 16.83
CA THR A 68 -10.67 13.78 15.77
C THR A 68 -10.30 13.04 14.50
N PHE A 69 -11.17 13.02 13.48
CA PHE A 69 -10.99 12.12 12.33
C PHE A 69 -9.73 12.36 11.49
N GLY A 70 -9.18 13.59 11.48
CA GLY A 70 -8.00 13.94 10.66
C GLY A 70 -6.76 13.05 10.90
N PRO A 71 -6.38 12.78 12.16
CA PRO A 71 -5.33 11.83 12.52
C PRO A 71 -5.54 10.35 12.14
N THR A 72 -6.70 9.96 11.60
CA THR A 72 -6.95 8.55 11.26
C THR A 72 -5.93 8.01 10.25
N VAL A 73 -5.38 6.84 10.53
CA VAL A 73 -4.42 6.15 9.65
C VAL A 73 -5.06 4.90 9.08
N CYS A 74 -4.96 4.74 7.76
CA CYS A 74 -5.47 3.58 7.05
C CYS A 74 -4.50 2.40 7.17
N ALA A 75 -5.00 1.17 7.00
CA ALA A 75 -4.23 -0.05 7.16
C ALA A 75 -2.96 -0.10 6.29
N GLU A 76 -3.05 0.35 5.05
CA GLU A 76 -1.95 0.37 4.09
C GLU A 76 -0.86 1.35 4.53
N ARG A 77 -1.25 2.53 5.03
CA ARG A 77 -0.31 3.52 5.56
C ARG A 77 0.35 3.01 6.84
N THR A 78 -0.39 2.34 7.71
CA THR A 78 0.17 1.66 8.89
C THR A 78 1.23 0.64 8.46
N ALA A 79 0.92 -0.25 7.51
CA ALA A 79 1.85 -1.26 7.02
C ALA A 79 3.12 -0.64 6.40
N VAL A 80 2.96 0.42 5.60
CA VAL A 80 4.10 1.16 5.02
C VAL A 80 4.96 1.77 6.12
N CYS A 81 4.36 2.48 7.07
CA CYS A 81 5.09 3.11 8.17
C CYS A 81 5.83 2.07 9.01
N THR A 82 5.21 0.94 9.33
CA THR A 82 5.85 -0.19 10.03
C THR A 82 7.05 -0.67 9.26
N ALA A 83 6.89 -1.01 7.98
CA ALA A 83 7.98 -1.55 7.16
C ALA A 83 9.18 -0.59 7.07
N ILE A 84 8.88 0.68 6.83
CA ILE A 84 9.87 1.75 6.76
C ILE A 84 10.55 1.95 8.12
N SER A 85 9.83 1.84 9.24
CA SER A 85 10.39 1.96 10.59
C SER A 85 11.28 0.77 10.99
N GLU A 86 10.97 -0.43 10.48
CA GLU A 86 11.72 -1.67 10.70
C GLU A 86 12.95 -1.80 9.79
N GLY A 87 13.17 -0.83 8.90
CA GLY A 87 14.37 -0.77 8.06
C GLY A 87 14.26 -1.51 6.73
N HIS A 88 13.05 -1.87 6.29
CA HIS A 88 12.80 -2.35 4.92
C HIS A 88 12.93 -1.18 3.93
N ARG A 89 14.19 -0.78 3.72
CA ARG A 89 14.64 0.35 2.91
C ARG A 89 15.86 -0.08 2.09
N GLU A 90 15.68 -0.31 0.80
CA GLU A 90 16.78 -0.21 -0.16
C GLU A 90 17.34 1.21 -0.17
N VAL A 91 18.65 1.32 0.02
CA VAL A 91 19.38 2.59 0.04
C VAL A 91 20.08 2.78 -1.30
N SER A 92 19.61 3.73 -2.11
CA SER A 92 20.37 4.23 -3.26
C SER A 92 21.06 5.52 -2.84
N ALA A 93 22.35 5.45 -2.49
CA ALA A 93 23.10 6.65 -2.13
C ALA A 93 23.18 7.58 -3.36
N GLN A 94 22.36 8.63 -3.38
CA GLN A 94 22.44 9.68 -4.38
C GLN A 94 22.76 11.00 -3.70
N ARG A 95 23.90 11.58 -4.06
CA ARG A 95 24.34 12.88 -3.54
C ARG A 95 23.47 13.96 -4.17
N ILE A 96 22.48 14.47 -3.42
CA ILE A 96 21.74 15.67 -3.83
C ILE A 96 22.65 16.87 -3.56
N GLN A 97 23.21 17.49 -4.60
CA GLN A 97 23.89 18.78 -4.51
C GLN A 97 22.86 19.89 -4.77
N PRO A 98 22.50 20.72 -3.77
CA PRO A 98 21.66 21.88 -4.02
C PRO A 98 22.36 22.83 -5.01
N LYS A 99 21.64 23.29 -6.05
CA LYS A 99 22.17 24.26 -7.01
C LYS A 99 22.63 25.52 -6.26
N GLY A 100 23.89 25.92 -6.46
CA GLY A 100 24.46 27.14 -5.88
C GLY A 100 25.10 26.97 -4.50
N ILE A 101 25.14 25.76 -3.93
CA ILE A 101 25.84 25.49 -2.67
C ILE A 101 27.18 24.79 -2.98
N PRO A 102 28.33 25.35 -2.54
CA PRO A 102 29.63 24.72 -2.74
C PRO A 102 29.69 23.36 -2.03
N ILE A 103 30.33 22.39 -2.68
CA ILE A 103 30.60 21.08 -2.09
C ILE A 103 31.56 21.30 -0.92
N VAL A 104 31.01 21.26 0.29
CA VAL A 104 31.79 21.20 1.54
C VAL A 104 31.60 19.84 2.18
N ASP A 105 32.61 19.35 2.89
CA ASP A 105 32.62 18.01 3.49
C ASP A 105 31.49 17.76 4.51
N ALA A 106 30.80 18.81 4.93
CA ALA A 106 29.72 18.80 5.91
C ALA A 106 28.29 18.79 5.33
N ILE A 107 28.09 18.72 4.00
CA ILE A 107 26.73 18.55 3.45
C ILE A 107 26.23 17.15 3.88
N PRO A 108 25.15 17.04 4.67
CA PRO A 108 24.63 15.72 5.05
C PRO A 108 24.29 14.95 3.78
N PHE A 109 24.80 13.72 3.69
CA PHE A 109 24.39 12.75 2.68
C PHE A 109 22.88 12.55 2.83
N TYR A 110 22.08 13.23 2.02
CA TYR A 110 20.67 12.89 1.91
C TYR A 110 20.60 11.55 1.19
N VAL A 111 20.37 10.49 1.97
CA VAL A 111 20.15 9.15 1.43
C VAL A 111 18.84 9.18 0.63
N SER A 112 18.95 9.04 -0.68
CA SER A 112 17.78 8.77 -1.53
C SER A 112 17.34 7.34 -1.28
N ILE A 113 16.17 7.17 -0.67
CA ILE A 113 15.59 5.84 -0.47
C ILE A 113 15.19 5.32 -1.86
N SER A 114 15.63 4.11 -2.22
CA SER A 114 15.19 3.44 -3.44
C SER A 114 13.66 3.33 -3.42
N ARG A 115 13.02 3.67 -4.54
CA ARG A 115 11.56 3.65 -4.66
C ARG A 115 10.97 2.24 -4.72
N SER A 116 11.79 1.18 -4.69
CA SER A 116 11.34 -0.20 -4.94
C SER A 116 11.28 -1.07 -3.68
N GLN A 117 10.65 -0.59 -2.60
CA GLN A 117 10.59 -1.33 -1.32
C GLN A 117 9.58 -2.47 -1.32
N PHE A 118 8.48 -2.30 -2.04
CA PHE A 118 7.36 -3.22 -2.03
C PHE A 118 7.08 -3.80 -3.41
N THR A 119 6.72 -5.08 -3.44
CA THR A 119 6.45 -5.85 -4.66
C THR A 119 4.98 -6.21 -4.83
N ALA A 120 4.18 -6.20 -3.75
CA ALA A 120 2.74 -6.46 -3.78
C ALA A 120 2.05 -5.94 -2.50
N VAL A 121 0.74 -5.70 -2.60
CA VAL A 121 -0.11 -5.36 -1.45
C VAL A 121 -1.39 -6.20 -1.45
N ALA A 122 -1.80 -6.71 -0.29
CA ALA A 122 -3.15 -7.21 -0.07
C ALA A 122 -3.91 -6.28 0.90
N VAL A 123 -5.19 -6.03 0.62
CA VAL A 123 -6.10 -5.23 1.46
C VAL A 123 -7.37 -6.03 1.72
N ALA A 124 -7.67 -6.26 3.00
CA ALA A 124 -8.83 -7.00 3.46
C ALA A 124 -9.71 -6.08 4.31
N ALA A 125 -10.93 -5.81 3.85
CA ALA A 125 -11.92 -5.04 4.60
C ALA A 125 -13.05 -5.95 5.08
N TYR A 126 -13.66 -5.60 6.21
CA TYR A 126 -14.84 -6.32 6.70
C TYR A 126 -16.11 -5.84 5.98
N GLN A 127 -16.21 -6.12 4.67
CA GLN A 127 -17.35 -5.73 3.82
C GLN A 127 -17.69 -6.80 2.79
N GLU A 128 -18.90 -7.34 2.86
CA GLU A 128 -19.34 -8.45 1.98
C GLU A 128 -19.84 -7.99 0.61
N SER A 129 -20.42 -6.79 0.53
CA SER A 129 -21.12 -6.32 -0.68
C SER A 129 -20.18 -5.96 -1.83
N GLN A 130 -19.01 -5.39 -1.53
CA GLN A 130 -18.08 -4.83 -2.51
C GLN A 130 -16.63 -4.98 -2.08
N PHE A 131 -15.70 -4.91 -3.03
CA PHE A 131 -14.28 -4.85 -2.74
C PHE A 131 -13.88 -3.42 -2.33
N THR A 132 -13.04 -3.31 -1.30
CA THR A 132 -12.56 -2.01 -0.79
C THR A 132 -11.17 -1.74 -1.35
N ALA A 133 -11.06 -0.77 -2.26
CA ALA A 133 -9.77 -0.34 -2.79
C ALA A 133 -9.08 0.69 -1.87
N PRO A 134 -7.74 0.80 -1.91
CA PRO A 134 -7.01 1.84 -1.21
C PRO A 134 -7.54 3.24 -1.50
N CYS A 135 -7.59 4.10 -0.49
CA CYS A 135 -7.97 5.50 -0.67
C CYS A 135 -6.87 6.29 -1.39
N GLY A 136 -7.18 7.50 -1.87
CA GLY A 136 -6.21 8.33 -2.62
C GLY A 136 -4.89 8.56 -1.88
N THR A 137 -4.95 8.84 -0.57
CA THR A 137 -3.76 9.00 0.27
C THR A 137 -2.93 7.73 0.32
N CYS A 138 -3.55 6.55 0.49
CA CYS A 138 -2.84 5.28 0.50
C CYS A 138 -2.18 4.99 -0.85
N ARG A 139 -2.88 5.25 -1.97
CA ARG A 139 -2.32 5.09 -3.31
C ARG A 139 -1.08 5.95 -3.49
N GLN A 140 -1.14 7.22 -3.09
CA GLN A 140 0.01 8.13 -3.18
C GLN A 140 1.17 7.67 -2.28
N THR A 141 0.88 7.24 -1.04
CA THR A 141 1.90 6.67 -0.16
C THR A 141 2.55 5.43 -0.77
N LEU A 142 1.77 4.50 -1.31
CA LEU A 142 2.29 3.31 -1.98
C LEU A 142 3.16 3.68 -3.19
N SER A 143 2.77 4.69 -3.99
CA SER A 143 3.53 5.15 -5.15
C SER A 143 4.90 5.74 -4.82
N GLU A 144 5.11 6.18 -3.58
CA GLU A 144 6.40 6.71 -3.15
C GLU A 144 7.41 5.58 -2.87
N PHE A 145 6.93 4.41 -2.39
CA PHE A 145 7.77 3.34 -1.86
C PHE A 145 7.68 2.02 -2.65
N SER A 146 6.84 1.92 -3.68
CA SER A 146 6.68 0.69 -4.47
C SER A 146 7.38 0.77 -5.81
N ALA A 147 7.78 -0.39 -6.35
CA ALA A 147 8.12 -0.49 -7.78
C ALA A 147 6.99 0.14 -8.63
N LYS A 148 7.33 0.73 -9.79
CA LYS A 148 6.43 1.63 -10.56
C LYS A 148 5.00 1.10 -10.75
N ASP A 149 4.84 -0.20 -10.89
CA ASP A 149 3.53 -0.84 -10.88
C ASP A 149 3.58 -2.17 -10.12
N ILE A 150 2.82 -2.27 -9.03
CA ILE A 150 2.70 -3.49 -8.22
C ILE A 150 1.26 -4.00 -8.20
N PRO A 151 1.05 -5.32 -8.13
CA PRO A 151 -0.28 -5.89 -7.95
C PRO A 151 -0.87 -5.53 -6.59
N ILE A 152 -2.17 -5.25 -6.58
CA ILE A 152 -2.97 -4.97 -5.40
C ILE A 152 -4.12 -5.98 -5.36
N TYR A 153 -4.16 -6.79 -4.30
CA TYR A 153 -5.17 -7.81 -4.06
C TYR A 153 -6.22 -7.30 -3.08
N LEU A 154 -7.46 -7.22 -3.52
CA LEU A 154 -8.57 -6.71 -2.73
C LEU A 154 -9.47 -7.87 -2.32
N VAL A 155 -9.72 -7.97 -1.01
CA VAL A 155 -10.27 -9.18 -0.38
C VAL A 155 -11.46 -8.83 0.50
N LYS A 156 -12.49 -9.66 0.41
CA LYS A 156 -13.69 -9.65 1.27
C LYS A 156 -13.42 -10.35 2.61
N PRO A 157 -14.37 -10.34 3.59
CA PRO A 157 -14.17 -10.98 4.88
C PRO A 157 -13.75 -12.45 4.79
N SER A 158 -14.45 -13.20 3.93
CA SER A 158 -14.10 -14.55 3.53
C SER A 158 -13.45 -14.52 2.14
N PRO A 159 -12.22 -15.04 1.97
CA PRO A 159 -11.52 -15.00 0.70
C PRO A 159 -12.02 -16.13 -0.23
N VAL A 160 -13.26 -16.02 -0.73
CA VAL A 160 -13.74 -16.90 -1.81
C VAL A 160 -13.25 -16.37 -3.16
N ARG A 161 -13.43 -15.05 -3.37
CA ARG A 161 -13.01 -14.35 -4.57
C ARG A 161 -12.12 -13.18 -4.22
N VAL A 162 -11.14 -12.94 -5.07
CA VAL A 162 -10.14 -11.87 -4.92
C VAL A 162 -10.16 -11.02 -6.17
N MET A 163 -10.22 -9.71 -5.99
CA MET A 163 -10.07 -8.78 -7.09
C MET A 163 -8.61 -8.34 -7.20
N ILE A 164 -8.05 -8.44 -8.41
CA ILE A 164 -6.66 -8.11 -8.69
C ILE A 164 -6.62 -6.84 -9.54
N THR A 165 -5.99 -5.80 -9.01
CA THR A 165 -5.69 -4.57 -9.76
C THR A 165 -4.20 -4.24 -9.63
N SER A 166 -3.79 -3.06 -10.06
CA SER A 166 -2.42 -2.59 -9.91
C SER A 166 -2.37 -1.14 -9.44
N LEU A 167 -1.23 -0.75 -8.88
CA LEU A 167 -1.03 0.62 -8.41
C LEU A 167 -1.19 1.63 -9.55
N PHE A 168 -0.68 1.32 -10.74
CA PHE A 168 -0.83 2.17 -11.93
C PHE A 168 -2.29 2.32 -12.34
N LYS A 169 -3.09 1.24 -12.31
CA LYS A 169 -4.53 1.30 -12.61
C LYS A 169 -5.28 2.17 -11.60
N LEU A 170 -4.91 2.11 -10.32
CA LEU A 170 -5.57 2.87 -9.28
C LEU A 170 -5.09 4.32 -9.18
N LEU A 171 -3.88 4.64 -9.61
CA LEU A 171 -3.30 5.98 -9.58
C LEU A 171 -2.56 6.29 -10.90
N PRO A 172 -3.30 6.42 -12.01
CA PRO A 172 -2.69 6.82 -13.28
C PRO A 172 -2.13 8.23 -13.16
N HIS A 173 -1.01 8.50 -13.85
CA HIS A 173 -0.33 9.80 -13.84
C HIS A 173 0.00 10.30 -12.41
N ALA A 174 0.39 9.38 -11.53
CA ALA A 174 0.76 9.68 -10.16
C ALA A 174 1.77 10.84 -10.09
N PHE A 175 1.56 11.75 -9.12
CA PHE A 175 2.53 12.79 -8.83
C PHE A 175 3.83 12.17 -8.29
N SER A 176 4.97 12.67 -8.75
CA SER A 176 6.29 12.26 -8.28
C SER A 176 7.23 13.47 -8.13
N PRO A 177 8.32 13.37 -7.35
CA PRO A 177 9.28 14.47 -7.21
C PRO A 177 9.94 14.94 -8.51
N THR A 178 9.85 14.19 -9.61
CA THR A 178 10.27 14.64 -10.94
C THR A 178 9.56 15.93 -11.38
N PHE A 179 8.30 16.13 -10.99
CA PHE A 179 7.53 17.35 -11.26
C PHE A 179 8.06 18.59 -10.50
N LEU A 180 8.81 18.38 -9.41
CA LEU A 180 9.39 19.48 -8.63
C LEU A 180 10.70 20.00 -9.25
N ASN A 181 11.37 19.18 -10.04
CA ASN A 181 12.70 19.46 -10.60
C ASN A 181 12.67 19.91 -12.07
N SER A 182 11.50 19.92 -12.71
CA SER A 182 11.31 20.35 -14.10
C SER A 182 11.27 21.88 -14.29
N LYS A 183 12.14 22.60 -13.58
CA LYS A 183 12.34 24.05 -13.72
C LYS A 183 13.46 24.38 -14.70
#